data_AF-A0A9P5TYK2-F1
#
_entry.id   AF-A0A9P5TYK2-F1
#
_cell.length_a   1.000
_cell.length_b   1.000
_cell.length_c   1.000
_cell.angle_alpha   90.00
_cell.angle_beta   90.00
_cell.angle_gamma   90.00
#
_symmetry.space_group_name_H-M   'P 1'
#
loop_
_entity.id
_entity.type
_entity.pdbx_description
1 polymer ?
#
loop_
_entity_poly.entity_id
_entity_poly.type
_entity_poly.pdbx_seq_one_letter_code
_entity_poly.pdbx_strand_id
1 'polypeptide(L)'
;MGYSTLSNRSKILIGDEKEFTTADAAIIPFFERMEVELKNISGGFEEGEGRKAWEALVTEGRFARWRKYWTDVKARESSKNTFDESQRSRWLKTREEAAAK
;
A
#
# COMPACT_ATOMS: atom_id res chain seq x y z
N MET A 1 -9.53 -8.26 -25.41
CA MET A 1 -9.21 -6.87 -25.05
C MET A 1 -8.88 -6.85 -23.56
N GLY A 2 -7.59 -6.90 -23.22
CA GLY A 2 -7.14 -6.86 -21.83
C GLY A 2 -6.97 -5.41 -21.40
N TYR A 3 -7.89 -4.90 -20.58
CA TYR A 3 -7.69 -3.62 -19.92
C TYR A 3 -6.63 -3.83 -18.83
N SER A 4 -5.38 -3.45 -19.12
CA SER A 4 -4.37 -3.30 -18.08
C SER A 4 -4.84 -2.18 -17.16
N THR A 5 -5.20 -2.52 -15.91
CA THR A 5 -5.65 -1.60 -14.87
C THR A 5 -4.54 -0.66 -14.36
N LEU A 6 -3.38 -0.73 -14.98
CA LEU A 6 -2.30 0.24 -14.87
C LEU A 6 -1.84 0.52 -16.30
N SER A 7 -2.24 1.68 -16.87
CA SER A 7 -1.70 2.12 -18.15
C SER A 7 -0.18 2.32 -18.00
N ASN A 8 0.62 1.94 -18.98
CA ASN A 8 2.08 2.13 -18.95
C ASN A 8 2.48 3.62 -19.05
N ARG A 9 1.53 4.51 -19.35
CA ARG A 9 1.76 5.95 -19.59
C ARG A 9 1.21 6.88 -18.51
N SER A 10 0.18 6.48 -17.76
CA SER A 10 -0.51 7.36 -16.80
C SER A 10 0.24 7.49 -15.46
N LYS A 11 -0.19 8.38 -14.56
CA LYS A 11 0.30 8.41 -13.16
C LYS A 11 -0.67 7.75 -12.17
N ILE A 12 -1.80 7.22 -12.65
CA ILE A 12 -2.97 6.80 -11.87
C ILE A 12 -3.52 5.45 -12.34
N LEU A 13 -4.43 4.84 -11.56
CA LEU A 13 -5.00 3.51 -11.83
C LEU A 13 -5.88 3.46 -13.08
N ILE A 14 -6.75 4.45 -13.30
CA ILE A 14 -7.68 4.44 -14.44
C ILE A 14 -7.51 5.73 -15.26
N GLY A 15 -7.33 5.59 -16.57
CA GLY A 15 -7.29 6.68 -17.54
C GLY A 15 -5.87 7.13 -17.95
N ASP A 16 -5.75 7.65 -19.18
CA ASP A 16 -4.53 8.34 -19.69
C ASP A 16 -4.37 9.74 -19.07
N GLU A 17 -5.19 10.09 -18.07
CA GLU A 17 -5.31 11.44 -17.52
C GLU A 17 -4.37 11.67 -16.32
N LYS A 18 -3.96 12.93 -16.14
CA LYS A 18 -2.98 13.37 -15.14
C LYS A 18 -3.60 13.58 -13.75
N GLU A 19 -4.88 13.28 -13.58
CA GLU A 19 -5.68 13.71 -12.43
C GLU A 19 -6.13 12.55 -11.55
N PHE A 20 -6.11 12.79 -10.24
CA PHE A 20 -6.52 11.80 -9.24
C PHE A 20 -8.00 11.49 -9.33
N THR A 21 -8.32 10.21 -9.28
CA THR A 21 -9.71 9.75 -9.39
C THR A 21 -10.18 9.11 -8.08
N THR A 22 -11.50 8.91 -7.98
CA THR A 22 -12.10 8.17 -6.87
C THR A 22 -11.59 6.72 -6.80
N ALA A 23 -11.12 6.14 -7.91
CA ALA A 23 -10.51 4.82 -7.90
C ALA A 23 -9.20 4.79 -7.11
N ASP A 24 -8.38 5.84 -7.23
CA ASP A 24 -7.17 6.01 -6.43
C ASP A 24 -7.54 6.20 -4.95
N ALA A 25 -8.50 7.09 -4.67
CA ALA A 25 -9.00 7.33 -3.31
C ALA A 25 -9.53 6.05 -2.62
N ALA A 26 -10.15 5.15 -3.37
CA ALA A 26 -10.71 3.92 -2.85
C ALA A 26 -9.64 2.89 -2.44
N ILE A 27 -8.52 2.82 -3.16
CA ILE A 27 -7.50 1.78 -2.94
C ILE A 27 -6.36 2.22 -2.01
N ILE A 28 -6.10 3.52 -1.90
CA ILE A 28 -5.05 4.09 -1.07
C ILE A 28 -5.07 3.57 0.37
N PRO A 29 -6.23 3.56 1.08
CA PRO A 29 -6.26 3.10 2.46
C PRO A 29 -5.83 1.64 2.61
N PHE A 30 -6.05 0.82 1.58
CA PHE A 30 -5.62 -0.59 1.59
C PHE A 30 -4.11 -0.71 1.43
N PHE A 31 -3.51 0.06 0.52
CA PHE A 31 -2.06 0.07 0.34
C PHE A 31 -1.33 0.68 1.56
N GLU A 32 -1.89 1.72 2.18
CA GLU A 32 -1.36 2.32 3.41
C GLU A 32 -1.34 1.29 4.56
N ARG A 33 -2.43 0.54 4.72
CA ARG A 33 -2.52 -0.54 5.72
C ARG A 33 -1.58 -1.69 5.39
N MET A 34 -1.50 -2.10 4.13
CA MET A 34 -0.61 -3.15 3.66
C MET A 34 0.86 -2.81 3.98
N GLU A 35 1.30 -1.57 3.77
CA GLU A 35 2.66 -1.15 4.15
C GLU A 35 2.91 -1.30 5.66
N VAL A 36 1.99 -0.86 6.51
CA VAL A 36 2.14 -0.94 7.97
C VAL A 36 2.11 -2.40 8.45
N GLU A 37 1.24 -3.22 7.87
CA GLU A 37 1.12 -4.64 8.21
C GLU A 37 2.39 -5.38 7.77
N LEU A 38 2.76 -5.34 6.50
CA LEU A 38 3.94 -6.05 5.99
C LEU A 38 5.26 -5.63 6.68
N LYS A 39 5.38 -4.37 7.11
CA LYS A 39 6.58 -3.89 7.83
C LYS A 39 6.66 -4.35 9.29
N ASN A 40 5.52 -4.39 9.98
CA ASN A 40 5.49 -4.54 11.44
C ASN A 40 5.02 -5.92 11.91
N ILE A 41 4.03 -6.53 11.25
CA ILE A 41 3.39 -7.76 11.72
C ILE A 41 2.98 -8.63 10.52
N SER A 42 3.52 -9.84 10.45
CA SER A 42 3.14 -10.83 9.45
C SER A 42 1.74 -11.36 9.77
N GLY A 43 0.70 -10.64 9.36
CA GLY A 43 -0.70 -11.00 9.60
C GLY A 43 -0.99 -12.45 9.18
N GLY A 44 -1.06 -13.37 10.14
CA GLY A 44 -1.25 -14.81 9.88
C GLY A 44 -0.16 -15.51 9.04
N PHE A 45 0.88 -14.79 8.61
CA PHE A 45 2.01 -15.32 7.84
C PHE A 45 3.15 -15.67 8.78
N GLU A 46 4.07 -16.53 8.34
CA GLU A 46 5.24 -16.86 9.14
C GLU A 46 6.08 -15.61 9.43
N GLU A 47 6.73 -15.61 10.60
CA GLU A 47 7.50 -14.46 11.08
C GLU A 47 8.57 -14.07 10.04
N GLY A 48 8.52 -12.81 9.61
CA GLY A 48 9.45 -12.27 8.61
C GLY A 48 9.02 -12.44 7.14
N GLU A 49 7.99 -13.23 6.81
CA GLU A 49 7.46 -13.29 5.43
C GLU A 49 6.86 -11.95 4.99
N GLY A 50 6.18 -11.24 5.89
CA GLY A 50 5.64 -9.90 5.61
C GLY A 50 6.74 -8.92 5.17
N ARG A 51 7.90 -8.97 5.84
CA ARG A 51 9.04 -8.12 5.50
C ARG A 51 9.65 -8.50 4.16
N LYS A 52 9.81 -9.80 3.87
CA LYS A 52 10.26 -10.29 2.56
C LYS A 52 9.32 -9.87 1.43
N ALA A 53 8.02 -9.93 1.66
CA ALA A 53 7.01 -9.48 0.69
C ALA A 53 7.10 -7.95 0.45
N TRP A 54 7.29 -7.17 1.52
CA TRP A 54 7.54 -5.73 1.39
C TRP A 54 8.82 -5.44 0.61
N GLU A 55 9.91 -6.12 0.92
CA GLU A 55 11.19 -6.01 0.22
C GLU A 55 11.04 -6.35 -1.27
N ALA A 56 10.35 -7.44 -1.61
CA ALA A 56 10.04 -7.80 -2.98
C ALA A 56 9.27 -6.69 -3.71
N LEU A 57 8.23 -6.14 -3.08
CA LEU A 57 7.44 -5.02 -3.62
C LEU A 57 8.30 -3.77 -3.87
N VAL A 58 9.26 -3.47 -3.00
CA VAL A 58 10.09 -2.26 -3.14
C VAL A 58 11.39 -2.45 -3.94
N THR A 59 11.81 -3.68 -4.23
CA THR A 59 13.08 -3.94 -4.94
C THR A 59 12.88 -4.53 -6.33
N GLU A 60 11.95 -5.47 -6.50
CA GLU A 60 11.87 -6.24 -7.74
C GLU A 60 11.37 -5.41 -8.92
N GLY A 61 11.95 -5.64 -10.10
CA GLY A 61 11.60 -4.90 -11.32
C GLY A 61 10.14 -5.06 -11.76
N ARG A 62 9.52 -6.23 -11.48
CA ARG A 62 8.11 -6.49 -11.82
C ARG A 62 7.12 -5.54 -11.13
N PHE A 63 7.51 -4.94 -10.00
CA PHE A 63 6.71 -3.98 -9.25
C PHE A 63 7.13 -2.52 -9.44
N ALA A 64 8.06 -2.22 -10.36
CA ALA A 64 8.55 -0.87 -10.59
C ALA A 64 7.41 0.14 -10.91
N ARG A 65 6.39 -0.33 -11.63
CA ARG A 65 5.20 0.48 -11.94
C ARG A 65 4.37 0.81 -10.70
N TRP A 66 4.09 -0.21 -9.88
CA TRP A 66 3.36 -0.04 -8.62
C TRP A 66 4.13 0.86 -7.66
N ARG A 67 5.45 0.67 -7.52
CA ARG A 67 6.30 1.54 -6.69
C ARG A 67 6.21 3.00 -7.06
N LYS A 68 6.25 3.30 -8.36
CA LYS A 68 6.15 4.67 -8.87
C LYS A 68 4.79 5.28 -8.51
N TYR A 69 3.71 4.54 -8.79
CA TYR A 69 2.36 4.93 -8.39
C TYR A 69 2.26 5.18 -6.88
N TRP A 70 2.78 4.25 -6.06
CA TRP A 70 2.73 4.35 -4.61
C TRP A 70 3.46 5.57 -4.07
N THR A 71 4.63 5.88 -4.63
CA THR A 71 5.44 7.04 -4.25
C THR A 71 4.71 8.35 -4.57
N ASP A 72 4.12 8.45 -5.77
CA ASP A 72 3.38 9.63 -6.22
C ASP A 72 2.14 9.89 -5.35
N VAL A 73 1.46 8.81 -4.95
CA VAL A 73 0.22 8.88 -4.17
C VAL A 73 0.48 9.15 -2.69
N LYS A 74 1.48 8.50 -2.09
CA LYS A 74 1.89 8.72 -0.70
C LYS A 74 2.44 10.14 -0.47
N ALA A 75 3.00 10.76 -1.50
CA ALA A 75 3.47 12.14 -1.42
C ALA A 75 2.34 13.18 -1.26
N ARG A 76 1.09 12.83 -1.59
CA ARG A 76 -0.06 13.75 -1.57
C ARG A 76 -0.43 14.16 -0.15
N GLU A 77 -0.81 15.42 0.00
CA GLU A 77 -1.26 15.98 1.28
C GLU A 77 -2.53 15.30 1.80
N SER A 78 -3.43 14.88 0.91
CA SER A 78 -4.65 14.15 1.30
C SER A 78 -4.32 12.88 2.08
N SER A 79 -3.38 12.05 1.59
CA SER A 79 -2.97 10.82 2.27
C SER A 79 -2.31 11.10 3.62
N LYS A 80 -1.40 12.07 3.66
CA LYS A 80 -0.69 12.45 4.89
C LYS A 80 -1.63 12.95 5.99
N ASN A 81 -2.69 13.66 5.61
CA ASN A 81 -3.65 14.22 6.56
C ASN A 81 -4.66 13.18 7.06
N THR A 82 -4.90 12.09 6.32
CA THR A 82 -5.94 11.10 6.66
C THR A 82 -5.41 9.83 7.29
N PHE A 83 -4.11 9.54 7.18
CA PHE A 83 -3.53 8.29 7.66
C PHE A 83 -2.39 8.49 8.66
N ASP A 84 -2.61 8.04 9.90
CA ASP A 84 -1.60 7.99 10.95
C ASP A 84 -1.01 6.57 11.07
N GLU A 85 0.19 6.38 10.52
CA GLU A 85 0.96 5.13 10.60
C GLU A 85 1.20 4.69 12.07
N SER A 86 1.39 5.63 12.98
CA SER A 86 1.66 5.36 14.40
C SER A 86 0.43 4.87 15.15
N GLN A 87 -0.75 5.40 14.80
CA GLN A 87 -2.01 4.93 15.35
C GLN A 87 -2.34 3.55 14.80
N ARG A 88 -2.11 3.31 13.50
CA ARG A 88 -2.37 2.02 12.86
C ARG A 88 -1.49 0.91 13.44
N SER A 89 -0.19 1.16 13.60
CA SER A 89 0.75 0.20 14.19
C SER A 89 0.42 -0.14 15.65
N ARG A 90 0.01 0.85 16.45
CA ARG A 90 -0.50 0.61 17.82
C ARG A 90 -1.72 -0.30 17.81
N TRP A 91 -2.71 -0.01 16.97
CA TRP A 91 -3.92 -0.82 16.85
C TRP A 91 -3.63 -2.28 16.44
N LEU A 92 -2.66 -2.47 15.55
CA LEU A 92 -2.21 -3.79 15.11
C LEU A 92 -1.61 -4.60 16.26
N LYS A 93 -0.75 -4.00 17.09
CA LYS A 93 -0.20 -4.67 18.28
C LYS A 93 -1.27 -5.09 19.28
N THR A 94 -2.23 -4.20 19.56
CA THR A 94 -3.37 -4.54 20.44
C THR A 94 -4.17 -5.73 19.92
N ARG A 95 -4.31 -5.88 18.59
CA ARG A 95 -5.00 -7.04 18.00
C ARG A 95 -4.22 -8.34 18.09
N GLU A 96 -2.91 -8.27 17.91
CA GLU A 96 -2.03 -9.42 18.09
C GLU A 96 -2.10 -9.92 19.54
N GLU A 97 -1.98 -9.01 20.51
CA GLU A 97 -2.13 -9.32 21.94
C GLU A 97 -3.51 -9.90 22.29
N ALA A 98 -4.57 -9.40 21.65
CA ALA A 98 -5.92 -9.94 21.82
C ALA A 98 -6.13 -11.31 21.17
N ALA A 99 -5.40 -11.64 20.09
CA ALA A 99 -5.46 -12.94 19.43
C ALA A 99 -4.61 -14.02 20.13
N ALA A 100 -3.62 -13.61 20.93
CA ALA A 100 -2.78 -14.50 21.74
C ALA A 100 -3.43 -14.93 23.07
N LYS A 101 -4.64 -14.43 23.38
CA LYS A 101 -5.42 -14.69 24.59
C LYS A 101 -6.57 -15.64 24.33
#